data_AF-A0A953EJU8-F1
#
_entry.id   AF-A0A953EJU8-F1
#
_cell.length_a   1.000
_cell.length_b   1.000
_cell.length_c   1.000
_cell.angle_alpha   90.00
_cell.angle_beta   90.00
_cell.angle_gamma   90.00
#
_symmetry.space_group_name_H-M   'P 1'
#
loop_
_entity.id
_entity.type
_entity.pdbx_description
1 polymer ?
#
loop_
_entity_poly.entity_id
_entity_poly.type
_entity_poly.pdbx_seq_one_letter_code
_entity_poly.pdbx_strand_id
1 'polypeptide(L)' 'MGKRIYNKLAWLNELPREEAVYVFTECSGSPQWAEAMADARPFPMLEHLFSQAEEFFGSQGFSIVEKRLVSVLER' A
#
# COMPACT_ATOMS: atom_id res chain seq x y z
N MET A 1 14.91 -17.43 -3.19
CA MET A 1 14.09 -16.19 -3.16
C MET A 1 14.91 -15.13 -2.47
N GLY A 2 15.40 -14.12 -3.21
CA GLY A 2 16.19 -13.03 -2.62
C GLY A 2 15.33 -12.22 -1.67
N LYS A 3 15.88 -11.81 -0.51
CA LYS A 3 15.19 -10.93 0.43
C LYS A 3 14.97 -9.58 -0.27
N ARG A 4 13.75 -9.27 -0.70
CA ARG A 4 13.40 -7.91 -1.15
C ARG A 4 13.45 -6.99 0.07
N ILE A 5 14.31 -5.99 0.03
CA ILE A 5 14.40 -4.97 1.07
C ILE A 5 13.49 -3.83 0.64
N TYR A 6 12.38 -3.65 1.36
CA TYR A 6 11.42 -2.59 1.10
C TYR A 6 11.73 -1.43 2.03
N ASN A 7 12.40 -0.40 1.51
CA ASN A 7 13.02 0.64 2.31
C ASN A 7 12.02 1.68 2.84
N LYS A 8 10.81 1.73 2.27
CA LYS A 8 9.88 2.86 2.47
C LYS A 8 8.60 2.56 3.24
N LEU A 9 8.51 1.44 3.96
CA LEU A 9 7.33 1.19 4.82
C LEU A 9 7.20 2.25 5.92
N ALA A 10 8.30 2.61 6.58
CA ALA A 10 8.31 3.67 7.59
C ALA A 10 7.87 5.02 6.99
N TRP A 11 8.42 5.39 5.84
CA TRP A 11 8.02 6.59 5.09
C TRP A 11 6.51 6.61 4.82
N LEU A 12 5.95 5.51 4.29
CA LEU A 12 4.52 5.41 3.98
C LEU A 12 3.64 5.57 5.25
N ASN A 13 4.08 5.03 6.38
CA ASN A 13 3.38 5.15 7.67
C ASN A 13 3.41 6.58 8.23
N GLU A 14 4.47 7.34 7.95
CA GLU A 14 4.67 8.69 8.48
C GLU A 14 4.07 9.79 7.58
N LEU A 15 3.67 9.46 6.35
CA LEU A 15 3.04 10.44 5.44
C LEU A 15 1.79 11.08 6.07
N PRO A 16 1.58 12.40 5.85
CA PRO A 16 0.28 13.02 6.07
C PRO A 16 -0.82 12.21 5.38
N ARG A 17 -2.01 12.16 5.99
CA ARG A 17 -3.14 11.37 5.49
C ARG A 17 -3.42 11.64 4.00
N GLU A 18 -3.50 12.90 3.61
CA GLU A 18 -3.78 13.31 2.23
C GLU A 18 -2.73 12.81 1.23
N GLU A 19 -1.45 12.87 1.60
CA GLU A 19 -0.35 12.36 0.77
C GLU A 19 -0.39 10.83 0.65
N ALA A 20 -0.75 10.13 1.72
CA ALA A 20 -0.92 8.68 1.68
C ALA A 20 -2.11 8.27 0.80
N VAL A 21 -3.24 8.97 0.90
CA VAL A 21 -4.39 8.76 0.00
C VAL A 21 -3.96 8.96 -1.44
N TYR A 22 -3.19 10.01 -1.75
CA TYR A 22 -2.66 10.23 -3.09
C TYR A 22 -1.80 9.04 -3.57
N VAL A 23 -0.84 8.59 -2.77
CA VAL A 23 0.02 7.45 -3.09
C VAL A 23 -0.79 6.17 -3.32
N PHE A 24 -1.77 5.87 -2.46
CA PHE A 24 -2.63 4.70 -2.62
C PHE A 24 -3.59 4.80 -3.80
N THR A 25 -4.03 6.02 -4.16
CA THR A 25 -4.85 6.26 -5.35
C THR A 25 -4.05 5.98 -6.62
N GLU A 26 -2.79 6.40 -6.69
CA GLU A 26 -1.89 6.05 -7.82
C GLU A 26 -1.68 4.54 -7.95
N CYS A 27 -1.75 3.78 -6.83
CA CYS A 27 -1.65 2.33 -6.87
C CYS A 27 -2.92 1.68 -7.43
N SER A 28 -4.09 2.05 -6.91
CA SER A 28 -5.33 1.31 -7.13
C SER A 28 -6.27 1.92 -8.17
N GLY A 29 -6.17 3.23 -8.41
CA GLY A 29 -7.18 4.01 -9.14
C GLY A 29 -8.52 4.16 -8.40
N SER A 30 -8.63 3.63 -7.17
CA SER A 30 -9.87 3.61 -6.37
C SER A 30 -9.72 4.55 -5.17
N PRO A 31 -10.39 5.72 -5.16
CA PRO A 31 -10.34 6.66 -4.04
C PRO A 31 -10.81 6.03 -2.72
N GLN A 32 -11.87 5.22 -2.77
CA GLN A 32 -12.43 4.57 -1.57
C GLN A 32 -11.43 3.60 -0.94
N TRP A 33 -10.75 2.80 -1.78
CA TRP A 33 -9.71 1.90 -1.31
C TRP A 33 -8.51 2.67 -0.75
N ALA A 34 -8.13 3.76 -1.42
CA ALA A 34 -6.99 4.57 -1.01
C ALA A 34 -7.21 5.26 0.34
N GLU A 35 -8.41 5.77 0.59
CA GLU A 35 -8.82 6.30 1.90
C GLU A 35 -8.76 5.22 2.98
N ALA A 36 -9.36 4.04 2.73
CA ALA A 36 -9.34 2.93 3.67
C ALA A 36 -7.90 2.50 4.03
N MET A 37 -7.02 2.41 3.05
CA MET A 37 -5.60 2.09 3.28
C MET A 37 -4.85 3.20 4.02
N ALA A 38 -5.13 4.47 3.71
CA ALA A 38 -4.51 5.59 4.40
C ALA A 38 -4.90 5.65 5.88
N ASP A 39 -6.14 5.26 6.20
CA ASP A 39 -6.70 5.21 7.56
C ASP A 39 -6.28 3.95 8.34
N ALA A 40 -5.91 2.87 7.67
CA ALA A 40 -5.42 1.64 8.30
C ALA A 40 -3.94 1.71 8.76
N ARG A 41 -3.23 2.79 8.42
CA ARG A 41 -1.85 3.02 8.88
C ARG A 41 -1.83 3.29 10.39
N PRO A 42 -0.74 2.94 11.10
CA PRO A 42 0.51 2.39 10.57
C PRO A 42 0.47 0.87 10.34
N PHE A 43 1.19 0.41 9.31
CA PHE A 43 1.42 -1.01 9.07
C PHE A 43 2.73 -1.46 9.76
N PRO A 44 2.71 -2.45 10.67
CA PRO A 44 3.88 -2.89 11.41
C PRO A 44 4.89 -3.65 10.53
N MET A 45 4.44 -4.26 9.44
CA MET A 45 5.26 -4.99 8.47
C MET A 45 4.57 -5.05 7.12
N LEU A 46 5.33 -5.41 6.09
CA LEU A 46 4.84 -5.48 4.71
C LEU A 46 3.73 -6.51 4.53
N GLU A 47 3.84 -7.64 5.21
CA GLU A 47 2.81 -8.69 5.20
C GLU A 47 1.46 -8.10 5.63
N HIS A 48 1.44 -7.30 6.71
CA HIS A 48 0.22 -6.65 7.17
C HIS A 48 -0.30 -5.62 6.15
N LEU A 49 0.59 -4.84 5.52
CA LEU A 49 0.21 -3.91 4.44
C LEU A 49 -0.46 -4.65 3.28
N PHE A 50 0.16 -5.72 2.78
CA PHE A 50 -0.35 -6.46 1.63
C PHE A 50 -1.63 -7.24 1.95
N SER A 51 -1.74 -7.82 3.15
CA SER A 51 -2.97 -8.50 3.57
C SER A 51 -4.15 -7.54 3.68
N GLN A 52 -3.98 -6.36 4.30
CA GLN A 52 -5.02 -5.33 4.37
C GLN A 52 -5.38 -4.80 2.97
N ALA A 53 -4.37 -4.58 2.14
CA ALA A 53 -4.53 -4.12 0.77
C ALA A 53 -5.39 -5.08 -0.07
N GLU A 54 -5.13 -6.39 0.04
CA GLU A 54 -5.91 -7.44 -0.62
C GLU A 54 -7.33 -7.53 -0.07
N GLU A 55 -7.48 -7.46 1.26
CA GLU A 55 -8.79 -7.51 1.93
C GLU A 55 -9.70 -6.38 1.46
N PHE A 56 -9.20 -5.14 1.40
CA PHE A 56 -9.99 -3.99 0.98
C PHE A 56 -10.26 -3.93 -0.52
N PHE A 57 -9.35 -4.44 -1.36
CA PHE A 57 -9.53 -4.38 -2.82
C PHE A 57 -10.37 -5.55 -3.34
N GLY A 58 -10.29 -6.69 -2.66
CA GLY A 58 -10.75 -7.98 -3.15
C GLY A 58 -9.68 -8.69 -3.97
N SER A 59 -9.68 -10.03 -3.90
CA SER A 59 -8.69 -10.89 -4.54
C SER A 59 -8.67 -10.79 -6.08
N GLN A 60 -9.80 -10.42 -6.70
CA GLN A 60 -9.87 -10.20 -8.14
C GLN A 60 -9.26 -8.84 -8.51
N GLY A 61 -8.11 -8.86 -9.19
CA GLY A 61 -7.45 -7.64 -9.69
C GLY A 61 -6.37 -7.07 -8.78
N PHE A 62 -6.19 -7.63 -7.57
CA PHE A 62 -5.18 -7.15 -6.62
C PHE A 62 -3.74 -7.23 -7.16
N SER A 63 -3.43 -8.19 -8.03
CA SER A 63 -2.05 -8.38 -8.55
C SER A 63 -1.45 -7.14 -9.25
N ILE A 64 -2.28 -6.25 -9.83
CA ILE A 64 -1.79 -5.01 -10.44
C ILE A 64 -1.49 -3.96 -9.35
N VAL A 65 -2.36 -3.88 -8.35
CA VAL A 65 -2.20 -2.97 -7.20
C VAL A 65 -0.97 -3.37 -6.38
N GLU A 66 -0.80 -4.67 -6.12
CA GLU A 66 0.37 -5.23 -5.45
C GLU A 66 1.68 -4.82 -6.14
N LYS A 67 1.77 -4.96 -7.47
CA LYS A 67 2.96 -4.56 -8.24
C LYS A 67 3.27 -3.07 -8.10
N ARG A 68 2.24 -2.22 -8.07
CA ARG A 68 2.42 -0.77 -7.91
C ARG A 68 2.83 -0.41 -6.48
N LEU A 69 2.25 -1.06 -5.47
CA LEU A 69 2.67 -0.92 -4.07
C LEU A 69 4.13 -1.33 -3.89
N VAL A 70 4.55 -2.47 -4.46
CA VAL A 70 5.95 -2.90 -4.48
C VAL A 70 6.84 -1.81 -5.08
N SER A 71 6.46 -1.25 -6.23
CA SER A 71 7.23 -0.16 -6.86
C SER A 71 7.34 1.08 -5.97
N VAL A 72 6.29 1.44 -5.23
CA VAL A 72 6.34 2.55 -4.26
C VAL A 72 7.32 2.27 -3.12
N LEU A 73 7.31 1.03 -2.62
CA LEU A 73 8.11 0.61 -1.46
C LEU A 73 9.60 0.36 -1.78
N GLU A 74 9.93 0.14 -3.06
CA GLU A 74 11.29 -0.05 -3.57
C GLU A 74 11.97 1.26 -4.03
N ARG A 75 11.22 2.33 -4.26
CA ARG A 75 11.77 3.68 -4.54
C ARG A 75 12.64 4.16 -3.39
#